data_AF-A0A5D2IW69-F1
#
_entry.id   AF-A0A5D2IW69-F1
#
_cell.length_a   1.000
_cell.length_b   1.000
_cell.length_c   1.000
_cell.angle_alpha   90.00
_cell.angle_beta   90.00
_cell.angle_gamma   90.00
#
_symmetry.space_group_name_H-M   'P 1'
#
loop_
_entity.id
_entity.type
_entity.pdbx_description
1 polymer ?
#
loop_
_entity_poly.entity_id
_entity_poly.type
_entity_poly.pdbx_seq_one_letter_code
_entity_poly.pdbx_strand_id
1 'polypeptide(L)'
;MFDIIIPGSEIPEWFSQQRDDSSIKIDLPLEVWNDSQWMGVASCCIFVSDDASRVQGLVCTTVIHDRYSRQAKCTQSNFQGRNPREDFIRYFSCDMLYVLSDWLDQECDELELFFERYGSVKVKNDKVKKCGVRKVFKRDLEETQELHSSQCCANFEDIHQHTADDGSIGNGSLIKQKHN
;
A
#
# COMPACT_ATOMS: atom_id res chain seq x y z
N MET A 1 5.47 -11.97 -5.46
CA MET A 1 4.34 -11.03 -5.47
C MET A 1 3.63 -11.07 -4.14
N PHE A 2 3.20 -9.92 -3.62
CA PHE A 2 2.45 -9.80 -2.37
C PHE A 2 1.33 -8.78 -2.53
N ASP A 3 0.16 -9.04 -1.93
CA ASP A 3 -1.04 -8.23 -2.09
C ASP A 3 -1.55 -7.74 -0.74
N ILE A 4 -1.94 -6.47 -0.69
CA ILE A 4 -2.58 -5.85 0.46
C ILE A 4 -3.86 -5.18 -0.03
N ILE A 5 -4.95 -5.37 0.72
CA ILE A 5 -6.22 -4.69 0.48
C ILE A 5 -6.45 -3.77 1.67
N ILE A 6 -6.55 -2.48 1.42
CA ILE A 6 -6.77 -1.46 2.46
C ILE A 6 -8.08 -0.73 2.11
N PRO A 7 -8.99 -0.49 3.07
CA PRO A 7 -10.15 0.34 2.80
C PRO A 7 -9.69 1.78 2.48
N GLY A 8 -10.16 2.33 1.38
CA GLY A 8 -9.72 3.64 0.92
C GLY A 8 -10.40 4.09 -0.37
N SER A 9 -10.17 5.34 -0.74
CA SER A 9 -10.72 5.94 -1.95
C SER A 9 -9.76 6.88 -2.65
N GLU A 10 -8.51 6.96 -2.19
CA GLU A 10 -7.47 7.83 -2.71
C GLU A 10 -6.12 7.10 -2.69
N ILE A 11 -5.36 7.22 -3.79
CA ILE A 11 -4.05 6.58 -3.88
C ILE A 11 -3.14 7.24 -2.84
N PRO A 12 -2.50 6.48 -1.94
CA PRO A 12 -1.61 7.05 -0.93
C PRO A 12 -0.52 7.94 -1.55
N GLU A 13 -0.19 9.06 -0.90
CA GLU A 13 0.84 10.01 -1.37
C GLU A 13 2.22 9.36 -1.51
N TRP A 14 2.44 8.22 -0.84
CA TRP A 14 3.64 7.41 -0.99
C TRP A 14 3.86 6.92 -2.45
N PHE A 15 2.81 6.79 -3.25
CA PHE A 15 2.94 6.52 -4.69
C PHE A 15 3.32 7.81 -5.43
N SER A 16 4.59 7.92 -5.79
CA SER A 16 5.17 9.13 -6.40
C SER A 16 4.67 9.40 -7.82
N GLN A 17 4.19 8.38 -8.52
CA GLN A 17 3.58 8.51 -9.83
C GLN A 17 2.15 8.02 -9.76
N GLN A 18 1.20 8.87 -10.16
CA GLN A 18 -0.23 8.57 -10.18
C GLN A 18 -0.86 9.01 -11.50
N ARG A 19 -1.88 8.28 -11.95
CA ARG A 19 -2.62 8.56 -13.18
C ARG A 19 -4.10 8.36 -12.95
N ASP A 20 -4.92 9.21 -13.56
CA ASP A 20 -6.37 9.04 -13.64
C ASP A 20 -6.72 8.14 -14.85
N ASP A 21 -6.07 6.99 -14.93
CA ASP A 21 -6.24 6.00 -16.00
C ASP A 21 -6.08 4.57 -15.45
N SER A 22 -6.37 3.56 -16.28
CA SER A 22 -6.23 2.15 -15.96
C SER A 22 -4.84 1.58 -16.25
N SER A 23 -3.93 2.36 -16.83
CA SER A 23 -2.54 1.95 -17.07
C SER A 23 -1.54 2.98 -16.57
N ILE A 24 -0.39 2.48 -16.12
CA ILE A 24 0.74 3.32 -15.72
C ILE A 24 2.05 2.69 -16.18
N LYS A 25 2.88 3.53 -16.79
CA LYS A 25 4.20 3.17 -17.29
C LYS A 25 5.27 3.75 -16.38
N ILE A 26 6.31 2.97 -16.13
CA ILE A 26 7.45 3.40 -15.33
C ILE A 26 8.76 3.00 -16.00
N ASP A 27 9.68 3.95 -16.06
CA ASP A 27 11.03 3.70 -16.54
C ASP A 27 11.83 2.92 -15.48
N LEU A 28 12.36 1.77 -15.93
CA LEU A 28 13.28 0.90 -15.22
C LEU A 28 14.61 0.86 -15.99
N PRO A 29 15.42 1.94 -15.92
CA PRO A 29 16.67 1.98 -16.64
C PRO A 29 17.67 0.97 -16.06
N LEU A 30 18.69 0.58 -16.83
CA LEU A 30 19.67 -0.46 -16.49
C LEU A 30 20.36 -0.23 -15.13
N GLU A 31 20.50 1.02 -14.70
CA GLU A 31 21.09 1.35 -13.41
C GLU A 31 20.24 0.82 -12.25
N VAL A 32 18.91 0.83 -12.38
CA VAL A 32 18.00 0.28 -11.36
C VAL A 32 18.16 -1.23 -11.26
N TRP A 33 18.30 -1.92 -12.39
CA TRP A 33 18.54 -3.36 -12.44
C TRP A 33 19.91 -3.77 -11.89
N ASN A 34 20.84 -2.84 -11.68
CA ASN A 34 22.14 -3.12 -11.07
C ASN A 34 22.26 -2.57 -9.65
N ASP A 35 21.22 -1.91 -9.14
CA ASP A 35 21.23 -1.32 -7.81
C ASP A 35 20.82 -2.37 -6.76
N SER A 36 21.77 -2.77 -5.93
CA SER A 36 21.54 -3.68 -4.79
C SER A 36 20.52 -3.16 -3.76
N GLN A 37 20.24 -1.85 -3.75
CA GLN A 37 19.25 -1.25 -2.87
C GLN A 37 17.84 -1.31 -3.47
N TRP A 38 17.69 -1.64 -4.76
CA TRP A 38 16.40 -1.78 -5.40
C TRP A 38 15.71 -3.08 -4.96
N MET A 39 14.51 -2.93 -4.39
CA MET A 39 13.75 -4.03 -3.83
C MET A 39 12.62 -4.49 -4.76
N GLY A 40 12.10 -3.58 -5.60
CA GLY A 40 11.02 -3.89 -6.53
C GLY A 40 10.13 -2.70 -6.89
N VAL A 41 8.88 -3.00 -7.26
CA VAL A 41 7.86 -2.03 -7.64
C VAL A 41 6.60 -2.28 -6.83
N ALA A 42 6.09 -1.24 -6.17
CA ALA A 42 4.76 -1.23 -5.58
C ALA A 42 3.80 -0.52 -6.52
N SER A 43 2.61 -1.07 -6.70
CA SER A 43 1.53 -0.45 -7.45
C SER A 43 0.25 -0.39 -6.63
N CYS A 44 -0.58 0.59 -6.93
CA CYS A 44 -1.88 0.75 -6.33
C CYS A 44 -2.93 1.07 -7.40
N CYS A 45 -4.16 0.64 -7.19
CA CYS A 45 -5.27 1.10 -8.00
C CYS A 45 -6.58 1.19 -7.23
N ILE A 46 -7.44 2.08 -7.73
CA ILE A 46 -8.77 2.34 -7.22
C ILE A 46 -9.75 2.18 -8.35
N PHE A 47 -10.76 1.37 -8.13
CA PHE A 47 -11.93 1.30 -8.98
C PHE A 47 -13.17 1.66 -8.18
N VAL A 48 -14.19 2.15 -8.88
CA VAL A 48 -15.50 2.41 -8.29
C VAL A 48 -16.49 1.53 -9.02
N SER A 49 -17.41 0.94 -8.25
CA SER A 49 -18.57 0.24 -8.78
C SER A 49 -19.83 0.84 -8.22
N ASP A 50 -20.83 0.97 -9.07
CA ASP A 50 -22.17 1.33 -8.65
C ASP A 50 -22.94 0.11 -8.08
N ASP A 51 -22.43 -1.11 -8.29
CA ASP A 51 -23.07 -2.35 -7.82
C ASP A 51 -22.19 -3.08 -6.79
N ALA A 52 -22.41 -2.77 -5.52
CA ALA A 52 -21.73 -3.41 -4.39
C ALA A 52 -22.17 -4.88 -4.15
N SER A 53 -23.17 -5.39 -4.89
CA SER A 53 -23.73 -6.73 -4.67
C SER A 53 -22.96 -7.87 -5.35
N ARG A 54 -22.01 -7.55 -6.24
CA ARG A 54 -21.31 -8.54 -7.08
C ARG A 54 -19.87 -8.76 -6.64
N VAL A 55 -19.51 -10.04 -6.51
CA VAL A 55 -18.09 -10.44 -6.40
C VAL A 55 -17.41 -10.09 -7.71
N GLN A 56 -16.50 -9.13 -7.66
CA GLN A 56 -15.82 -8.63 -8.84
C GLN A 56 -14.33 -8.58 -8.54
N GLY A 57 -13.53 -9.17 -9.43
CA GLY A 57 -12.09 -9.24 -9.27
C GLY A 57 -11.39 -8.17 -10.09
N LEU A 58 -10.12 -7.96 -9.78
CA LEU A 58 -9.24 -7.10 -10.53
C LEU A 58 -8.15 -7.97 -11.16
N VAL A 59 -7.82 -7.68 -12.40
CA VAL A 59 -6.65 -8.20 -13.09
C VAL A 59 -5.61 -7.11 -13.13
N CYS A 60 -4.37 -7.43 -12.74
CA CYS A 60 -3.21 -6.66 -13.14
C CYS A 60 -2.43 -7.44 -14.19
N THR A 61 -2.30 -6.83 -15.36
CA THR A 61 -1.41 -7.25 -16.42
C THR A 61 -0.14 -6.43 -16.31
N THR A 62 0.97 -7.09 -16.09
CA THR A 62 2.30 -6.48 -16.09
C THR A 62 2.92 -6.74 -17.45
N VAL A 63 3.33 -5.69 -18.13
CA VAL A 63 4.01 -5.76 -19.44
C VAL A 63 5.40 -5.17 -19.30
N ILE A 64 6.42 -5.93 -19.68
CA ILE A 64 7.79 -5.46 -19.75
C ILE A 64 8.11 -5.21 -21.21
N HIS A 65 8.50 -3.98 -21.52
CA HIS A 65 8.87 -3.57 -22.86
C HIS A 65 10.39 -3.56 -23.02
N ASP A 66 10.84 -4.06 -24.16
CA ASP A 66 12.21 -3.89 -24.64
C ASP A 66 12.21 -2.87 -25.79
N ARG A 67 12.89 -1.74 -25.59
CA ARG A 67 13.04 -0.66 -26.57
C ARG A 67 13.77 -1.10 -27.85
N TYR A 68 14.66 -2.08 -27.78
CA TYR A 68 15.54 -2.45 -28.89
C TYR A 68 14.92 -3.53 -29.78
N SER A 69 14.32 -4.57 -29.19
CA SER A 69 13.76 -5.68 -29.98
C SER A 69 12.30 -5.49 -30.41
N ARG A 70 11.61 -4.46 -29.91
CA ARG A 70 10.14 -4.29 -30.02
C ARG A 70 9.35 -5.48 -29.48
N GLN A 71 9.98 -6.32 -28.66
CA GLN A 71 9.30 -7.41 -27.97
C GLN A 71 8.72 -6.88 -26.67
N ALA A 72 7.57 -7.43 -26.29
CA ALA A 72 6.93 -7.15 -25.02
C ALA A 72 6.53 -8.49 -24.40
N LYS A 73 6.77 -8.65 -23.10
CA LYS A 73 6.30 -9.82 -22.34
C LYS A 73 5.23 -9.39 -21.37
N CYS A 74 4.13 -10.13 -21.37
CA CYS A 74 3.01 -9.88 -20.49
C CYS A 74 2.85 -11.02 -19.48
N THR A 75 2.62 -10.68 -18.23
CA THR A 75 2.16 -11.61 -17.21
C THR A 75 0.89 -11.07 -16.58
N GLN A 76 -0.06 -11.95 -16.31
CA GLN A 76 -1.36 -11.58 -15.79
C GLN A 76 -1.56 -12.19 -14.41
N SER A 77 -2.07 -11.38 -13.50
CA SER A 77 -2.24 -11.77 -12.10
C SER A 77 -3.55 -11.24 -11.56
N ASN A 78 -4.37 -12.15 -11.04
CA ASN A 78 -5.70 -11.83 -10.52
C ASN A 78 -5.60 -11.34 -9.07
N PHE A 79 -6.58 -10.54 -8.69
CA PHE A 79 -6.89 -10.14 -7.32
C PHE A 79 -8.36 -10.33 -7.08
N GLN A 80 -8.68 -10.74 -5.86
CA GLN A 80 -10.05 -10.80 -5.42
C GLN A 80 -10.31 -9.68 -4.42
N GLY A 81 -10.86 -8.59 -4.93
CA GLY A 81 -11.49 -7.55 -4.12
C GLY A 81 -12.89 -7.96 -3.71
N ARG A 82 -13.32 -7.59 -2.52
CA ARG A 82 -14.71 -7.81 -2.10
C ARG A 82 -15.52 -6.53 -2.14
N ASN A 83 -14.90 -5.36 -2.02
CA ASN A 83 -15.62 -4.09 -1.94
C ASN A 83 -15.16 -3.06 -2.99
N PRO A 84 -16.09 -2.21 -3.48
CA PRO A 84 -15.82 -1.16 -4.46
C PRO A 84 -15.15 0.10 -3.89
N ARG A 85 -14.68 0.07 -2.64
CA ARG A 85 -14.00 1.17 -1.92
C ARG A 85 -12.75 0.65 -1.20
N GLU A 86 -12.03 -0.22 -1.90
CA GLU A 86 -10.78 -0.81 -1.43
C GLU A 86 -9.67 -0.28 -2.35
N ASP A 87 -8.60 0.17 -1.73
CA ASP A 87 -7.33 0.44 -2.39
C ASP A 87 -6.58 -0.88 -2.48
N PHE A 88 -6.28 -1.30 -3.70
CA PHE A 88 -5.50 -2.51 -3.94
C PHE A 88 -4.05 -2.11 -4.05
N ILE A 89 -3.20 -2.66 -3.20
CA ILE A 89 -1.75 -2.46 -3.26
C ILE A 89 -1.11 -3.81 -3.60
N ARG A 90 -0.28 -3.82 -4.64
CA ARG A 90 0.51 -4.98 -5.04
C ARG A 90 1.98 -4.65 -5.06
N TYR A 91 2.76 -5.59 -4.55
CA TYR A 91 4.20 -5.52 -4.57
C TYR A 91 4.78 -6.61 -5.48
N PHE A 92 5.59 -6.17 -6.44
CA PHE A 92 6.42 -6.99 -7.30
C PHE A 92 7.87 -6.87 -6.81
N SER A 93 8.45 -7.97 -6.31
CA SER A 93 9.86 -7.98 -5.91
C SER A 93 10.77 -7.88 -7.13
N CYS A 94 11.96 -7.30 -6.95
CA CYS A 94 12.99 -7.26 -7.97
C CYS A 94 13.31 -8.67 -8.47
N ASP A 95 13.44 -9.68 -7.60
CA ASP A 95 13.62 -11.10 -8.01
C ASP A 95 12.56 -11.59 -9.01
N MET A 96 11.30 -11.22 -8.79
CA MET A 96 10.21 -11.60 -9.69
C MET A 96 10.32 -10.86 -11.02
N LEU A 97 10.68 -9.57 -10.98
CA LEU A 97 10.90 -8.76 -12.17
C LEU A 97 12.12 -9.25 -12.96
N TYR A 98 13.19 -9.71 -12.29
CA TYR A 98 14.36 -10.34 -12.91
C TYR A 98 13.97 -11.62 -13.64
N VAL A 99 13.20 -12.51 -13.01
CA VAL A 99 12.73 -13.73 -13.69
C VAL A 99 11.90 -13.41 -14.94
N LEU A 100 11.14 -12.31 -14.93
CA LEU A 100 10.38 -11.87 -16.11
C LEU A 100 11.27 -11.20 -17.17
N SER A 101 12.32 -10.48 -16.76
CA SER A 101 13.27 -9.79 -17.66
C SER A 101 14.39 -10.67 -18.18
N ASP A 102 14.76 -11.75 -17.49
CA ASP A 102 15.81 -12.70 -17.88
C ASP A 102 15.49 -13.36 -19.22
N TRP A 103 14.21 -13.40 -19.60
CA TRP A 103 13.82 -13.90 -20.90
C TRP A 103 14.02 -12.85 -22.02
N LEU A 104 14.43 -11.62 -21.71
CA LEU A 104 14.59 -10.47 -22.62
C LEU A 104 16.05 -9.98 -22.69
N ASP A 105 17.03 -10.81 -22.33
CA ASP A 105 18.46 -10.48 -22.36
C ASP A 105 18.84 -9.19 -21.62
N GLN A 106 18.06 -8.82 -20.59
CA GLN A 106 18.36 -7.77 -19.61
C GLN A 106 18.42 -6.32 -20.16
N GLU A 107 17.80 -6.04 -21.33
CA GLU A 107 17.71 -4.69 -21.93
C GLU A 107 16.34 -4.00 -21.71
N CYS A 108 15.63 -4.36 -20.64
CA CYS A 108 14.29 -3.81 -20.35
C CYS A 108 14.39 -2.40 -19.75
N ASP A 109 13.68 -1.44 -20.33
CA ASP A 109 13.70 -0.04 -19.90
C ASP A 109 12.34 0.49 -19.44
N GLU A 110 11.23 -0.15 -19.80
CA GLU A 110 9.88 0.29 -19.43
C GLU A 110 9.05 -0.89 -18.89
N LEU A 111 8.40 -0.65 -17.73
CA LEU A 111 7.39 -1.52 -17.13
C LEU A 111 6.03 -0.83 -17.23
N GLU A 112 5.07 -1.48 -17.87
CA GLU A 112 3.68 -1.06 -17.89
C GLU A 112 2.83 -1.94 -16.98
N LEU A 113 2.03 -1.32 -16.13
CA LEU A 113 1.03 -1.98 -15.31
C LEU A 113 -0.34 -1.56 -15.80
N PHE A 114 -1.12 -2.54 -16.27
CA PHE A 114 -2.48 -2.36 -16.75
C PHE A 114 -3.46 -3.05 -15.82
N PHE A 115 -4.49 -2.31 -15.41
CA PHE A 115 -5.49 -2.75 -14.46
C PHE A 115 -6.83 -2.88 -15.17
N GLU A 116 -7.38 -4.09 -15.19
CA GLU A 116 -8.71 -4.34 -15.75
C GLU A 116 -9.59 -5.03 -14.72
N ARG A 117 -10.86 -4.69 -14.70
CA ARG A 117 -11.83 -5.37 -13.87
C ARG A 117 -12.38 -6.60 -14.61
N TYR A 118 -12.46 -7.74 -13.92
CA TYR A 118 -13.10 -8.93 -14.47
C TYR A 118 -14.31 -9.35 -13.64
N GLY A 119 -15.37 -9.78 -14.32
CA GLY A 119 -16.64 -10.14 -13.72
C GLY A 119 -17.66 -10.57 -14.78
N SER A 120 -18.77 -11.18 -14.34
CA SER A 120 -19.70 -11.87 -15.23
C SER A 120 -20.51 -10.95 -16.16
N VAL A 121 -20.55 -9.63 -15.91
CA VAL A 121 -21.31 -8.64 -16.71
C VAL A 121 -20.56 -7.30 -16.73
N LYS A 122 -20.31 -6.72 -17.91
CA LYS A 122 -19.77 -5.35 -18.04
C LYS A 122 -20.87 -4.32 -17.75
N VAL A 123 -20.73 -3.55 -16.67
CA VAL A 123 -21.61 -2.40 -16.36
C VAL A 123 -20.97 -1.12 -16.92
N LYS A 124 -21.78 -0.14 -17.35
CA LYS A 124 -21.32 1.09 -18.03
C LYS A 124 -20.34 1.95 -17.20
N ASN A 125 -20.28 1.76 -15.88
CA ASN A 125 -19.46 2.57 -14.95
C ASN A 125 -18.37 1.77 -14.22
N ASP A 126 -18.12 0.51 -14.58
CA ASP A 126 -17.04 -0.29 -13.98
C ASP A 126 -15.69 0.07 -14.61
N LYS A 127 -15.01 1.09 -14.07
CA LYS A 127 -13.69 1.49 -14.54
C LYS A 127 -12.73 1.72 -13.37
N VAL A 128 -11.46 1.40 -13.61
CA VAL A 128 -10.37 1.91 -12.76
C VAL A 128 -10.37 3.43 -12.91
N LYS A 129 -10.44 4.12 -11.78
CA LYS A 129 -10.44 5.59 -11.74
C LYS A 129 -9.03 6.14 -11.70
N LYS A 130 -8.20 5.53 -10.85
CA LYS A 130 -6.83 5.97 -10.60
C LYS A 130 -5.93 4.78 -10.38
N CYS A 131 -4.67 4.92 -10.78
CA CYS A 131 -3.60 4.02 -10.41
C CYS A 131 -2.36 4.80 -9.98
N GLY A 132 -1.53 4.16 -9.16
CA GLY A 132 -0.26 4.69 -8.68
C GLY A 132 0.83 3.64 -8.74
N VAL A 133 2.08 4.10 -8.85
CA VAL A 133 3.26 3.25 -8.83
C VAL A 133 4.42 3.94 -8.10
N ARG A 134 5.24 3.13 -7.43
CA ARG A 134 6.48 3.56 -6.78
C ARG A 134 7.55 2.49 -6.99
N LYS A 135 8.76 2.92 -7.37
CA LYS A 135 9.96 2.09 -7.19
C LYS A 135 10.27 2.02 -5.69
N VAL A 136 10.52 0.83 -5.18
CA VAL A 136 10.80 0.60 -3.76
C VAL A 136 12.27 0.27 -3.61
N PHE A 137 12.95 1.04 -2.78
CA PHE A 137 14.34 0.83 -2.38
C PHE A 137 14.42 0.52 -0.89
N LYS A 138 15.54 -0.07 -0.45
CA LYS A 138 15.77 -0.38 0.96
C LYS A 138 15.58 0.83 1.88
N ARG A 139 16.04 2.00 1.45
CA ARG A 139 15.88 3.27 2.17
C ARG A 139 14.42 3.68 2.41
N ASP A 140 13.49 3.30 1.53
CA ASP A 140 12.07 3.63 1.72
C ASP A 140 11.48 2.91 2.95
N LEU A 141 12.03 1.74 3.29
CA LEU A 141 11.64 0.99 4.48
C LEU A 141 12.24 1.62 5.76
N GLU A 142 13.46 2.12 5.67
CA GLU A 142 14.16 2.79 6.79
C GLU A 142 13.43 4.10 7.16
N GLU A 143 13.07 4.93 6.18
CA GLU A 143 12.28 6.16 6.38
C GLU A 143 10.92 5.88 7.05
N THR A 144 10.28 4.76 6.70
CA THR A 144 9.01 4.35 7.30
C THR A 144 9.17 3.94 8.77
N GLN A 145 10.26 3.25 9.14
CA GLN A 145 10.53 2.85 10.53
C GLN A 145 10.84 4.05 11.43
N GLU A 146 11.54 5.06 10.93
CA GLU A 146 11.86 6.28 11.68
C GLU A 146 10.59 7.11 11.99
N LEU A 147 9.65 7.20 11.04
CA LEU A 147 8.36 7.86 11.25
C LEU A 147 7.53 7.15 12.34
N HIS A 148 7.45 5.82 12.32
CA HIS A 148 6.76 5.06 13.37
C HIS A 148 7.43 5.18 14.73
N SER A 149 8.77 5.23 14.77
CA SER A 149 9.52 5.40 16.01
C SER A 149 9.31 6.78 16.64
N SER A 150 9.26 7.84 15.84
CA SER A 150 9.00 9.20 16.34
C SER A 150 7.54 9.43 16.74
N GLN A 151 6.58 8.75 16.10
CA GLN A 151 5.15 8.92 16.38
C GLN A 151 4.64 8.05 17.54
N CYS A 152 5.31 6.92 17.84
CA CYS A 152 5.02 6.13 19.05
C CYS A 152 5.55 6.79 20.35
N CYS A 153 6.47 7.75 20.26
CA CYS A 153 7.01 8.44 21.43
C CYS A 153 6.12 9.56 21.99
N ALA A 154 5.06 9.97 21.29
CA ALA A 154 4.24 11.13 21.70
C ALA A 154 3.08 10.80 22.65
N ASN A 155 2.82 9.53 23.00
CA ASN A 155 1.58 9.15 23.70
C ASN A 155 1.76 8.37 25.02
N PHE A 156 2.92 8.45 25.70
CA PHE A 156 3.10 7.70 26.96
C PHE A 156 3.26 8.55 28.24
N GLU A 157 3.30 9.88 28.19
CA GLU A 157 3.54 10.68 29.40
C GLU A 157 2.28 11.15 30.17
N ASP A 158 1.08 10.61 29.88
CA ASP A 158 -0.16 11.05 30.55
C ASP A 158 -0.90 9.94 31.32
N ILE A 159 -0.17 8.93 31.81
CA ILE A 159 -0.68 8.05 32.87
C ILE A 159 0.00 8.43 34.17
N HIS A 160 -0.55 9.46 34.83
CA HIS A 160 -0.21 9.79 36.21
C HIS A 160 -0.35 8.55 37.10
N GLN A 161 0.81 8.16 37.62
CA GLN A 161 1.04 7.17 38.65
C GLN A 161 0.13 7.44 39.87
N HIS A 162 -0.94 6.66 40.05
CA HIS A 162 -1.58 6.54 41.36
C HIS A 162 -1.17 5.20 41.98
N THR A 163 -0.12 5.24 42.78
CA THR A 163 0.09 4.26 43.85
C THR A 163 1.11 4.80 44.85
N ALA A 164 0.63 5.15 46.04
CA ALA A 164 1.32 4.90 47.30
C ALA A 164 0.30 5.06 48.44
N ASP A 165 0.12 3.95 49.16
CA ASP A 165 -0.63 3.81 50.38
C ASP A 165 0.20 4.30 51.59
N ASP A 166 -0.51 4.64 52.66
CA ASP A 166 -0.12 4.75 54.07
C ASP A 166 0.91 5.79 54.58
N GLY A 167 0.46 6.57 55.60
CA GLY A 167 1.34 7.12 56.63
C GLY A 167 0.83 8.29 57.49
N SER A 168 0.32 7.96 58.68
CA SER A 168 0.46 8.73 59.95
C SER A 168 -0.63 9.73 60.41
N ILE A 169 -1.47 9.23 61.35
CA ILE A 169 -1.73 9.69 62.74
C ILE A 169 -1.63 11.20 63.05
N GLY A 170 -2.74 11.77 63.56
CA GLY A 170 -2.71 12.65 64.74
C GLY A 170 -3.73 13.81 64.83
N ASN A 171 -4.68 13.66 65.76
CA ASN A 171 -5.38 14.67 66.60
C ASN A 171 -6.78 15.18 66.20
N GLY A 172 -7.74 14.99 67.14
CA GLY A 172 -8.62 16.11 67.56
C GLY A 172 -10.15 15.95 67.48
N SER A 173 -10.72 15.28 68.49
CA SER A 173 -11.96 15.63 69.23
C SER A 173 -13.29 16.01 68.52
N LEU A 174 -14.27 15.12 68.72
CA LEU A 174 -15.67 15.35 69.15
C LEU A 174 -16.45 16.58 68.63
N ILE A 175 -17.49 16.35 67.83
CA ILE A 175 -18.78 17.05 67.97
C ILE A 175 -19.93 16.04 67.86
N LYS A 176 -20.73 15.96 68.92
CA LYS A 176 -22.03 15.28 68.97
C LYS A 176 -23.14 16.21 68.44
N GLN A 177 -24.25 15.55 68.09
CA GLN A 177 -25.65 16.03 68.01
C GLN A 177 -26.08 16.69 66.69
N LYS A 178 -27.35 16.67 66.26
CA LYS A 178 -28.54 15.77 66.32
C LYS A 178 -29.65 16.61 65.63
N HIS A 179 -30.61 15.94 64.98
CA HIS A 179 -31.88 16.47 64.44
C HIS A 179 -31.75 17.38 63.20
N ASN A 180 -32.56 17.22 62.16
CA ASN A 180 -33.99 16.83 62.12
C ASN A 180 -34.25 15.69 61.12
#